data_AF-A0A6J8DEM3-F1
#
_entry.id   AF-A0A6J8DEM3-F1
#
_cell.length_a   1.000
_cell.length_b   1.000
_cell.length_c   1.000
_cell.angle_alpha   90.00
_cell.angle_beta   90.00
_cell.angle_gamma   90.00
#
_symmetry.space_group_name_H-M   'P 1'
#
loop_
_entity.id
_entity.type
_entity.pdbx_description
1 polymer ?
#
loop_
_entity_poly.entity_id
_entity_poly.type
_entity_poly.pdbx_seq_one_letter_code
_entity_poly.pdbx_strand_id
1 'polypeptide(L)'
;MNCASIDDIPTDLQTQQDDLLLFMSEVAEKIVEMCFQPPNTVSILNVNTSQKDIYKYCVCKNDIEEDMIRCNNKKCNREKWFHYSCKDITNDEILSEEWYCCQVCKVSQTSSEVKDDLVYEYSQMLLWRGIGEMIRHKAIRSNNGPKMLMYWKEDMVEFFKMEHTKYFLCGHRLLMDTHGALSLRIAKQLTWNRTVNVHGGVNRNIEMDLQIEFFNTDLKESLKNAGGNISEKTMARHGEMVGVAKQLGKIMDRICI
;
A
#
# COMPACT_ATOMS: atom_id res chain seq x y z
N MET A 1 -12.57 -23.60 -13.55
CA MET A 1 -11.69 -23.96 -12.42
C MET A 1 -12.55 -24.68 -11.39
N ASN A 2 -12.52 -26.01 -11.39
CA ASN A 2 -13.23 -26.81 -10.39
C ASN A 2 -12.24 -27.19 -9.30
N CYS A 3 -12.16 -26.37 -8.25
CA CYS A 3 -11.50 -26.72 -7.00
C CYS A 3 -12.55 -26.55 -5.91
N ALA A 4 -12.91 -27.66 -5.26
CA ALA A 4 -14.04 -27.70 -4.32
C ALA A 4 -13.60 -27.33 -2.89
N SER A 5 -12.31 -27.42 -2.59
CA SER A 5 -11.69 -27.03 -1.33
C SER A 5 -10.40 -26.23 -1.55
N ILE A 6 -10.02 -25.43 -0.55
CA ILE A 6 -8.79 -24.62 -0.55
C ILE A 6 -7.51 -25.48 -0.49
N ASP A 7 -7.65 -26.72 -0.02
CA ASP A 7 -6.58 -27.70 0.10
C ASP A 7 -6.44 -28.58 -1.15
N ASP A 8 -7.31 -28.41 -2.14
CA ASP A 8 -7.25 -29.18 -3.39
C ASP A 8 -6.14 -28.61 -4.28
N ILE A 9 -5.15 -29.45 -4.61
CA ILE A 9 -4.12 -29.13 -5.59
C ILE A 9 -4.81 -29.07 -6.96
N PRO A 10 -4.71 -27.94 -7.69
CA PRO A 10 -5.28 -27.83 -9.03
C PRO A 10 -4.70 -28.94 -9.92
N THR A 11 -5.57 -29.69 -10.59
CA THR A 11 -5.18 -30.79 -11.50
C THR A 11 -4.34 -30.32 -12.69
N ASP A 12 -4.28 -29.01 -12.93
CA ASP A 12 -3.59 -28.40 -14.06
C ASP A 12 -2.14 -27.97 -13.71
N LEU A 13 -1.64 -28.37 -12.53
CA LEU A 13 -0.28 -28.04 -12.10
C LEU A 13 0.76 -28.83 -12.92
N GLN A 14 1.48 -28.15 -13.80
CA GLN A 14 2.52 -28.76 -14.62
C GLN A 14 3.73 -29.18 -13.77
N THR A 15 4.19 -30.42 -13.95
CA THR A 15 5.16 -31.10 -13.05
C THR A 15 6.63 -30.94 -13.47
N GLN A 16 6.92 -30.29 -14.58
CA GLN A 16 8.30 -30.02 -15.03
C GLN A 16 8.78 -28.64 -14.56
N GLN A 17 10.05 -28.53 -14.18
CA GLN A 17 10.60 -27.36 -13.48
C GLN A 17 10.59 -26.09 -14.35
N ASP A 18 10.77 -26.23 -15.66
CA ASP A 18 10.73 -25.11 -16.61
C ASP A 18 9.29 -24.63 -16.86
N ASP A 19 8.34 -25.57 -16.92
CA ASP A 19 6.90 -25.31 -17.04
C ASP A 19 6.34 -24.60 -15.79
N LEU A 20 6.84 -24.96 -14.61
CA LEU A 20 6.46 -24.31 -13.35
C LEU A 20 6.98 -22.86 -13.29
N LEU A 21 8.18 -22.59 -13.81
CA LEU A 21 8.74 -21.24 -13.89
C LEU A 21 7.95 -20.36 -14.87
N LEU A 22 7.56 -20.92 -16.01
CA LEU A 22 6.67 -20.26 -16.98
C LEU A 22 5.31 -19.95 -16.36
N PHE A 23 4.69 -20.93 -15.71
CA PHE A 23 3.41 -20.75 -15.03
C PHE A 23 3.49 -19.70 -13.90
N MET A 24 4.54 -19.73 -13.09
CA MET A 24 4.76 -18.72 -12.05
C MET A 24 4.98 -17.33 -12.64
N SER A 25 5.68 -17.22 -13.77
CA SER A 25 5.87 -15.95 -14.49
C SER A 25 4.54 -15.40 -15.01
N GLU A 26 3.72 -16.24 -15.64
CA GLU A 26 2.40 -15.84 -16.17
C GLU A 26 1.43 -15.42 -15.07
N VAL A 27 1.42 -16.14 -13.94
CA VAL A 27 0.57 -15.81 -12.79
C VAL A 27 1.06 -14.52 -12.13
N ALA A 28 2.38 -14.32 -12.01
CA ALA A 28 2.95 -13.10 -11.50
C ALA A 28 2.61 -11.89 -12.40
N GLU A 29 2.70 -12.01 -13.72
CA GLU A 29 2.29 -10.97 -14.66
C GLU A 29 0.81 -10.63 -14.50
N LYS A 30 -0.09 -11.62 -14.44
CA LYS A 30 -1.53 -11.38 -14.24
C LYS A 30 -1.85 -10.73 -12.90
N ILE A 31 -1.17 -11.14 -11.82
CA ILE A 31 -1.33 -10.52 -10.50
C ILE A 31 -0.83 -9.08 -10.51
N VAL A 32 0.30 -8.81 -11.16
CA VAL A 32 0.82 -7.44 -11.33
C VAL A 32 -0.15 -6.61 -12.16
N GLU A 33 -0.73 -7.14 -13.24
CA GLU A 33 -1.69 -6.42 -14.08
C GLU A 33 -3.01 -6.11 -13.33
N MET A 34 -3.46 -7.01 -12.44
CA MET A 34 -4.65 -6.81 -11.61
C MET A 34 -4.42 -5.89 -10.40
N CYS A 35 -3.26 -5.99 -9.74
CA CYS A 35 -2.97 -5.27 -8.50
C CYS A 35 -2.23 -3.95 -8.74
N PHE A 36 -1.45 -3.86 -9.81
CA PHE A 36 -0.72 -2.69 -10.24
C PHE A 36 -1.21 -2.31 -11.65
N GLN A 37 -2.23 -1.45 -11.71
CA GLN A 37 -2.44 -0.68 -12.92
C GLN A 37 -1.11 0.02 -13.23
N PRO A 38 -0.51 -0.15 -14.42
CA PRO A 38 0.75 0.49 -14.73
C PRO A 38 0.56 2.00 -14.51
N PRO A 39 1.42 2.65 -13.69
CA PRO A 39 1.36 4.11 -13.59
C PRO A 39 1.48 4.65 -15.01
N ASN A 40 0.72 5.68 -15.33
CA ASN A 40 0.68 6.25 -16.69
C ASN A 40 2.10 6.70 -17.10
N THR A 41 2.84 5.79 -17.75
CA THR A 41 4.25 5.94 -18.12
C THR A 41 4.41 6.95 -19.25
N VAL A 42 3.31 7.32 -19.92
CA VAL A 42 3.28 8.43 -20.89
C VAL A 42 3.70 9.75 -20.23
N SER A 43 3.46 9.89 -18.92
CA SER A 43 3.87 11.07 -18.14
C SER A 43 5.37 11.08 -17.80
N ILE A 44 5.97 9.89 -17.65
CA ILE A 44 7.34 9.70 -17.15
C ILE A 44 8.34 9.60 -18.32
N LEU A 45 7.94 8.95 -19.41
CA LEU A 45 8.78 8.78 -20.60
C LEU A 45 8.88 10.03 -21.48
N ASN A 46 7.98 11.01 -21.29
CA ASN A 46 7.95 12.26 -22.08
C ASN A 46 8.62 13.45 -21.39
N VAL A 47 9.44 13.22 -20.35
CA VAL A 47 10.26 14.27 -19.75
C VAL A 47 11.47 14.55 -20.67
N ASN A 48 11.21 15.42 -21.66
CA ASN A 48 12.14 16.06 -22.60
C ASN A 48 12.67 15.26 -23.79
N THR A 49 11.92 15.34 -24.88
CA THR A 49 12.48 15.70 -26.20
C THR A 49 11.42 16.43 -27.02
N SER A 50 11.61 17.74 -27.19
CA SER A 50 10.93 18.60 -28.18
C SER A 50 9.40 18.69 -28.05
N GLN A 51 8.94 19.82 -27.48
CA GLN A 51 7.54 20.26 -27.51
C GLN A 51 6.98 20.22 -28.95
N LYS A 52 6.29 19.13 -29.30
CA LYS A 52 5.15 19.20 -30.19
C LYS A 52 3.93 19.13 -29.31
N ASP A 53 3.07 20.13 -29.42
CA ASP A 53 1.81 20.20 -28.70
C ASP A 53 1.05 18.89 -28.90
N ILE A 54 1.04 18.03 -27.88
CA ILE A 54 0.33 16.76 -27.91
C ILE A 54 -1.15 17.13 -27.99
N TYR A 55 -1.78 16.86 -29.14
CA TYR A 55 -3.19 17.10 -29.37
C TYR A 55 -4.02 16.29 -28.36
N LYS A 56 -4.78 17.00 -27.51
CA LYS A 56 -5.48 16.40 -26.34
C LYS A 56 -6.97 16.19 -26.57
N TYR A 57 -7.43 16.31 -27.81
CA TYR A 57 -8.84 16.27 -28.15
C TYR A 57 -9.17 15.02 -28.95
N CYS A 58 -10.45 14.64 -28.91
CA CYS A 58 -11.04 13.48 -29.55
C CYS A 58 -10.42 12.12 -29.16
N VAL A 59 -11.24 11.07 -29.21
CA VAL A 59 -10.80 9.69 -28.95
C VAL A 59 -9.69 9.20 -29.90
N CYS A 60 -9.55 9.82 -31.07
CA CYS A 60 -8.54 9.43 -32.07
C CYS A 60 -7.15 10.03 -31.83
N LYS A 61 -7.01 11.05 -30.96
CA LYS A 61 -5.73 11.72 -30.63
C LYS A 61 -4.94 12.31 -31.80
N ASN A 62 -5.58 12.47 -32.95
CA ASN A 62 -4.96 13.05 -34.14
C ASN A 62 -5.46 14.48 -34.30
N ASP A 63 -4.55 15.40 -34.59
CA ASP A 63 -4.92 16.76 -34.98
C ASP A 63 -5.37 16.74 -36.45
N ILE A 64 -6.69 16.71 -36.65
CA ILE A 64 -7.31 16.73 -37.97
C ILE A 64 -7.97 18.10 -38.11
N GLU A 65 -7.70 18.82 -39.20
CA GLU A 65 -8.38 20.07 -39.54
C GLU A 65 -9.83 19.79 -39.98
N GLU A 66 -10.66 19.36 -39.03
CA GLU A 66 -12.08 19.06 -39.20
C GLU A 66 -12.90 19.79 -38.13
N ASP A 67 -14.17 20.07 -38.44
CA ASP A 67 -15.10 20.61 -37.45
C ASP A 67 -15.28 19.65 -36.26
N MET A 68 -15.36 20.26 -35.08
CA MET A 68 -15.44 19.53 -33.82
C MET A 68 -16.66 19.93 -33.01
N ILE A 69 -17.27 18.94 -32.37
CA ILE A 69 -18.37 19.15 -31.42
C ILE A 69 -17.89 18.98 -29.99
N ARG A 70 -18.44 19.80 -29.10
CA ARG A 70 -18.17 19.71 -27.66
C ARG A 70 -19.29 18.93 -26.97
N CYS A 71 -18.94 17.98 -26.11
CA CYS A 71 -19.91 17.33 -25.23
C CYS A 71 -20.45 18.34 -24.20
N ASN A 72 -21.77 18.46 -24.08
CA ASN A 72 -22.40 19.42 -23.18
C ASN A 72 -22.32 19.02 -21.69
N ASN A 73 -21.94 17.78 -21.36
CA ASN A 73 -21.74 17.35 -19.98
C ASN A 73 -20.47 17.97 -19.36
N LYS A 74 -20.64 18.83 -18.33
CA LYS A 74 -19.53 19.46 -17.59
C LYS A 74 -18.60 18.47 -16.89
N LYS A 75 -19.14 17.31 -16.44
CA LYS A 75 -18.39 16.21 -15.78
C LYS A 75 -17.98 15.11 -16.76
N CYS A 76 -17.90 15.40 -18.06
CA CYS A 76 -17.43 14.41 -19.03
C CYS A 76 -15.97 14.04 -18.74
N ASN A 77 -15.73 12.80 -18.31
CA ASN A 77 -14.38 12.25 -18.13
C ASN A 77 -13.70 11.91 -19.47
N ARG A 78 -14.42 12.02 -20.58
CA ARG A 78 -13.85 11.95 -21.92
C ARG A 78 -13.36 13.32 -22.35
N GLU A 79 -12.40 13.32 -23.25
CA GLU A 79 -11.89 14.53 -23.88
C GLU A 79 -13.04 15.34 -24.46
N LYS A 80 -13.08 16.65 -24.16
CA LYS A 80 -14.30 17.45 -24.25
C LYS A 80 -14.78 17.71 -25.69
N TRP A 81 -13.91 17.51 -26.67
CA TRP A 81 -14.09 17.82 -28.08
C TRP A 81 -13.92 16.57 -28.95
N PHE A 82 -14.75 16.42 -29.97
CA PHE A 82 -14.75 15.26 -30.87
C PHE A 82 -14.91 15.72 -32.32
N HIS A 83 -14.15 15.15 -33.25
CA HIS A 83 -14.38 15.34 -34.68
C HIS A 83 -15.73 14.77 -35.10
N TYR A 84 -16.36 15.38 -36.10
CA TYR A 84 -17.63 14.90 -36.65
C TYR A 84 -17.48 13.47 -37.21
N SER A 85 -16.42 13.23 -37.99
CA SER A 85 -16.07 11.90 -38.53
C SER A 85 -15.91 10.82 -37.46
N CYS A 86 -15.31 11.15 -36.31
CA CYS A 86 -15.07 10.21 -35.22
C CYS A 86 -16.35 9.83 -34.44
N LYS A 87 -17.44 10.54 -34.69
CA LYS A 87 -18.74 10.32 -34.06
C LYS A 87 -19.89 10.18 -35.05
N ASP A 88 -19.56 9.99 -36.33
CA ASP A 88 -20.50 9.85 -37.44
C ASP A 88 -21.57 10.95 -37.47
N ILE A 89 -21.17 12.17 -37.11
CA ILE A 89 -22.09 13.33 -37.06
C ILE A 89 -22.13 13.95 -38.45
N THR A 90 -23.33 14.16 -38.97
CA THR A 90 -23.52 14.95 -40.19
C THR A 90 -23.80 16.42 -39.83
N ASN A 91 -23.31 17.35 -40.65
CA ASN A 91 -23.43 18.80 -40.38
C ASN A 91 -24.86 19.28 -40.10
N ASP A 92 -25.86 18.58 -40.63
CA ASP A 92 -27.28 18.93 -40.49
C ASP A 92 -27.88 18.53 -39.14
N GLU A 93 -27.26 17.62 -38.37
CA GLU A 93 -27.75 17.15 -37.07
C GLU A 93 -27.49 18.13 -35.91
N ILE A 94 -26.64 19.14 -36.13
CA ILE A 94 -26.12 20.04 -35.08
C ILE A 94 -27.02 21.27 -34.87
N LEU A 95 -28.04 21.44 -35.72
CA LEU A 95 -28.84 22.66 -35.79
C LEU A 95 -29.89 22.85 -34.68
N SER A 96 -30.03 21.97 -33.69
CA SER A 96 -31.12 22.16 -32.72
C SER A 96 -30.99 21.62 -31.29
N GLU A 97 -30.04 20.76 -30.91
CA GLU A 97 -30.06 20.17 -29.56
C GLU A 97 -28.69 20.01 -28.91
N GLU A 98 -28.69 20.03 -27.58
CA GLU A 98 -27.53 19.74 -26.74
C GLU A 98 -26.94 18.37 -27.10
N TRP A 99 -25.69 18.36 -27.58
CA TRP A 99 -25.02 17.13 -27.98
C TRP A 99 -24.22 16.49 -26.85
N TYR A 100 -24.30 15.17 -26.77
CA TYR A 100 -23.62 14.35 -25.76
C TYR A 100 -22.84 13.23 -26.44
N CYS A 101 -21.58 13.04 -26.04
CA CYS A 101 -20.71 12.02 -26.64
C CYS A 101 -21.12 10.56 -26.38
N CYS A 102 -22.05 10.34 -25.45
CA CYS A 102 -22.65 9.04 -25.13
C CYS A 102 -23.89 9.21 -24.25
N GLN A 103 -24.70 8.14 -24.16
CA GLN A 103 -25.90 8.10 -23.31
C GLN A 103 -25.60 8.37 -21.83
N VAL A 104 -24.44 7.94 -21.33
CA VAL A 104 -24.01 8.23 -19.95
C VAL A 104 -23.93 9.74 -19.70
N CYS A 105 -23.38 10.50 -20.65
CA CYS A 105 -23.28 11.95 -20.53
C CYS A 105 -24.64 12.65 -20.62
N LYS A 106 -25.57 12.09 -21.40
CA LYS A 106 -26.95 12.59 -21.52
C LYS A 106 -27.73 12.39 -20.23
N VAL A 107 -27.61 11.23 -19.58
CA VAL A 107 -28.31 10.91 -18.33
C VAL A 107 -27.70 11.65 -17.13
N SER A 108 -26.38 11.88 -17.11
CA SER A 108 -25.72 12.56 -15.97
C SER A 108 -26.06 14.04 -15.79
N GLN A 109 -26.78 14.67 -16.73
CA GLN A 109 -27.26 16.04 -16.57
C GLN A 109 -28.57 16.15 -15.77
N THR A 110 -29.38 15.08 -15.73
CA THR A 110 -30.66 15.10 -15.00
C THR A 110 -30.48 14.87 -13.51
N SER A 111 -29.30 14.42 -13.05
CA SER A 111 -28.94 14.48 -11.64
C SER A 111 -28.59 15.92 -11.29
N SER A 112 -29.57 16.63 -10.72
CA SER A 112 -29.39 17.84 -9.90
C SER A 112 -28.03 17.86 -9.20
N GLU A 113 -27.34 19.01 -9.19
CA GLU A 113 -26.06 19.23 -8.51
C GLU A 113 -26.00 18.49 -7.17
N VAL A 114 -25.46 17.27 -7.17
CA VAL A 114 -25.22 16.51 -5.95
C VAL A 114 -24.09 17.26 -5.27
N LYS A 115 -24.44 18.08 -4.28
CA LYS A 115 -23.47 18.64 -3.35
C LYS A 115 -22.83 17.44 -2.65
N ASP A 116 -21.53 17.24 -2.88
CA ASP A 116 -20.78 16.18 -2.22
C ASP A 116 -20.98 16.34 -0.70
N ASP A 117 -21.50 15.29 -0.04
CA ASP A 117 -21.70 15.29 1.41
C ASP A 117 -20.36 15.05 2.09
N LEU A 118 -19.58 16.12 2.19
CA LEU A 118 -18.24 16.10 2.78
C LEU A 118 -18.27 15.63 4.25
N VAL A 119 -19.39 15.80 4.96
CA VAL A 119 -19.55 15.32 6.34
C VAL A 119 -19.68 13.80 6.35
N TYR A 120 -20.49 13.25 5.45
CA TYR A 120 -20.62 11.80 5.27
C TYR A 120 -19.29 11.17 4.84
N GLU A 121 -18.62 11.72 3.83
CA GLU A 121 -17.33 11.21 3.34
C GLU A 121 -16.25 11.24 4.43
N TYR A 122 -16.13 12.36 5.14
CA TYR A 122 -15.20 12.47 6.26
C TYR A 122 -15.52 11.45 7.36
N SER A 123 -16.79 11.31 7.73
CA SER A 123 -17.23 10.37 8.78
C SER A 123 -16.94 8.92 8.37
N GLN A 124 -17.17 8.56 7.11
CA GLN A 124 -16.85 7.24 6.56
C GLN A 124 -15.35 6.96 6.60
N MET A 125 -14.52 7.93 6.21
CA MET A 125 -13.06 7.80 6.24
C MET A 125 -12.52 7.69 7.66
N LEU A 126 -13.04 8.50 8.60
CA LEU A 126 -12.65 8.45 10.00
C LEU A 126 -13.00 7.09 10.61
N LEU A 127 -14.20 6.59 10.32
CA LEU A 127 -14.66 5.28 10.80
C LEU A 127 -13.81 4.15 10.21
N TRP A 128 -13.55 4.17 8.91
CA TRP A 128 -12.68 3.19 8.24
C TRP A 128 -11.28 3.17 8.87
N ARG A 129 -10.66 4.34 9.04
CA ARG A 129 -9.32 4.46 9.63
C ARG A 129 -9.32 4.01 11.10
N GLY A 130 -10.29 4.47 11.89
CA GLY A 130 -10.41 4.10 13.30
C GLY A 130 -10.59 2.60 13.52
N ILE A 131 -11.49 1.96 12.77
CA ILE A 131 -11.68 0.50 12.82
C ILE A 131 -10.42 -0.21 12.35
N GLY A 132 -9.79 0.26 11.27
CA GLY A 132 -8.51 -0.27 10.78
C GLY A 132 -7.44 -0.32 11.86
N GLU A 133 -7.22 0.81 12.56
CA GLU A 133 -6.27 0.91 13.67
C GLU A 133 -6.61 -0.02 14.83
N MET A 134 -7.88 -0.19 15.18
CA MET A 134 -8.31 -1.11 16.23
C MET A 134 -7.97 -2.57 15.89
N ILE A 135 -8.21 -2.98 14.64
CA ILE A 135 -7.93 -4.36 14.20
C ILE A 135 -6.41 -4.58 14.08
N ARG A 136 -5.65 -3.57 13.64
CA ARG A 136 -4.17 -3.57 13.62
C ARG A 136 -3.60 -3.81 15.01
N HIS A 137 -4.01 -3.01 15.99
CA HIS A 137 -3.61 -3.22 17.39
C HIS A 137 -4.00 -4.60 17.91
N LYS A 138 -5.19 -5.11 17.55
CA LYS A 138 -5.60 -6.46 17.94
C LYS A 138 -4.69 -7.53 17.34
N ALA A 139 -4.29 -7.39 16.08
CA ALA A 139 -3.39 -8.33 15.41
C ALA A 139 -2.00 -8.34 16.07
N ILE A 140 -1.47 -7.17 16.43
CA ILE A 140 -0.22 -7.04 17.19
C ILE A 140 -0.36 -7.76 18.53
N ARG A 141 -1.39 -7.41 19.31
CA ARG A 141 -1.62 -7.99 20.64
C ARG A 141 -1.75 -9.50 20.59
N SER A 142 -2.38 -10.06 19.55
CA SER A 142 -2.52 -11.51 19.36
C SER A 142 -1.35 -12.18 18.63
N ASN A 143 -0.29 -11.43 18.27
CA ASN A 143 0.82 -11.88 17.42
C ASN A 143 0.35 -12.56 16.11
N ASN A 144 -0.61 -11.97 15.39
CA ASN A 144 -1.11 -12.51 14.14
C ASN A 144 -0.26 -12.04 12.95
N GLY A 145 0.82 -12.79 12.67
CA GLY A 145 1.78 -12.49 11.60
C GLY A 145 1.15 -12.24 10.22
N PRO A 146 0.33 -13.16 9.69
CA PRO A 146 -0.33 -12.99 8.40
C PRO A 146 -1.16 -11.71 8.29
N LYS A 147 -1.91 -11.38 9.35
CA LYS A 147 -2.72 -10.16 9.38
C LYS A 147 -1.86 -8.89 9.46
N MET A 148 -0.78 -8.93 10.22
CA MET A 148 0.21 -7.84 10.23
C MET A 148 0.82 -7.62 8.83
N LEU A 149 1.19 -8.68 8.10
CA LEU A 149 1.71 -8.55 6.73
C LEU A 149 0.68 -8.02 5.74
N MET A 150 -0.60 -8.37 5.89
CA MET A 150 -1.68 -7.81 5.09
C MET A 150 -1.75 -6.28 5.25
N TYR A 151 -1.59 -5.78 6.48
CA TYR A 151 -1.55 -4.33 6.72
C TYR A 151 -0.36 -3.65 6.07
N TRP A 152 0.81 -4.30 6.06
CA TRP A 152 1.93 -3.79 5.28
C TRP A 152 1.61 -3.66 3.79
N LYS A 153 0.80 -4.56 3.21
CA LYS A 153 0.35 -4.44 1.81
C LYS A 153 -0.57 -3.22 1.62
N GLU A 154 -1.53 -3.02 2.52
CA GLU A 154 -2.41 -1.85 2.51
C GLU A 154 -1.60 -0.54 2.61
N ASP A 155 -0.62 -0.49 3.51
CA ASP A 155 0.19 0.70 3.79
C ASP A 155 1.10 1.09 2.62
N MET A 156 1.43 0.14 1.72
CA MET A 156 2.27 0.46 0.55
C MET A 156 1.64 1.54 -0.33
N VAL A 157 0.31 1.55 -0.44
CA VAL A 157 -0.43 2.56 -1.23
C VAL A 157 -0.31 3.93 -0.58
N GLU A 158 -0.44 4.01 0.74
CA GLU A 158 -0.28 5.26 1.49
C GLU A 158 1.16 5.76 1.42
N PHE A 159 2.15 4.88 1.59
CA PHE A 159 3.56 5.26 1.51
C PHE A 159 3.97 5.75 0.13
N PHE A 160 3.44 5.14 -0.94
CA PHE A 160 3.67 5.61 -2.29
C PHE A 160 3.04 6.99 -2.52
N LYS A 161 1.76 7.15 -2.13
CA LYS A 161 1.01 8.41 -2.31
C LYS A 161 1.58 9.58 -1.53
N MET A 162 2.15 9.33 -0.35
CA MET A 162 2.76 10.34 0.51
C MET A 162 4.27 10.53 0.26
N GLU A 163 4.84 9.90 -0.77
CA GLU A 163 6.27 9.97 -1.10
C GLU A 163 7.20 9.53 0.06
N HIS A 164 6.69 8.61 0.90
CA HIS A 164 7.40 8.03 2.03
C HIS A 164 8.34 6.91 1.57
N THR A 165 9.34 7.27 0.76
CA THR A 165 10.28 6.36 0.07
C THR A 165 10.96 5.35 1.00
N LYS A 166 11.42 5.79 2.18
CA LYS A 166 12.06 4.89 3.17
C LYS A 166 11.10 3.79 3.62
N TYR A 167 9.86 4.15 3.98
CA TYR A 167 8.87 3.19 4.46
C TYR A 167 8.40 2.27 3.34
N PHE A 168 8.25 2.80 2.13
CA PHE A 168 7.95 2.02 0.93
C PHE A 168 9.02 0.95 0.65
N LEU A 169 10.30 1.32 0.67
CA LEU A 169 11.42 0.38 0.48
C LEU A 169 11.45 -0.70 1.57
N CYS A 170 11.26 -0.31 2.84
CA CYS A 170 11.21 -1.26 3.95
C CYS A 170 10.04 -2.25 3.81
N GLY A 171 8.85 -1.76 3.45
CA GLY A 171 7.68 -2.60 3.27
C GLY A 171 7.78 -3.52 2.06
N HIS A 172 8.25 -3.01 0.92
CA HIS A 172 8.51 -3.81 -0.28
C HIS A 172 9.46 -4.98 0.03
N ARG A 173 10.57 -4.70 0.74
CA ARG A 173 11.53 -5.74 1.14
C ARG A 173 10.89 -6.76 2.08
N LEU A 174 10.15 -6.32 3.09
CA LEU A 174 9.45 -7.23 4.02
C LEU A 174 8.49 -8.17 3.28
N LEU A 175 7.72 -7.63 2.32
CA LEU A 175 6.76 -8.42 1.55
C LEU A 175 7.46 -9.42 0.64
N MET A 176 8.52 -9.01 -0.08
CA MET A 176 9.37 -9.91 -0.87
C MET A 176 9.98 -11.03 -0.02
N ASP A 177 10.61 -10.68 1.10
CA ASP A 177 11.29 -11.60 2.01
C ASP A 177 10.35 -12.64 2.61
N THR A 178 9.09 -12.28 2.83
CA THR A 178 8.06 -13.19 3.40
C THR A 178 7.36 -14.05 2.35
N HIS A 179 7.35 -13.65 1.07
CA HIS A 179 6.61 -14.33 0.01
C HIS A 179 7.48 -15.14 -0.97
N GLY A 180 8.79 -15.20 -0.78
CA GLY A 180 9.64 -16.13 -1.54
C GLY A 180 11.10 -15.75 -1.68
N ALA A 181 11.49 -14.51 -1.37
CA ALA A 181 12.90 -14.10 -1.54
C ALA A 181 13.84 -14.76 -0.52
N LEU A 182 13.33 -15.24 0.62
CA LEU A 182 14.11 -15.95 1.64
C LEU A 182 13.62 -17.39 1.82
N SER A 183 14.50 -18.22 2.41
CA SER A 183 14.13 -19.59 2.80
C SER A 183 12.88 -19.61 3.69
N LEU A 184 12.06 -20.66 3.56
CA LEU A 184 10.82 -20.83 4.32
C LEU A 184 10.99 -20.62 5.83
N ARG A 185 12.12 -21.06 6.40
CA ARG A 185 12.42 -20.87 7.82
C ARG A 185 12.55 -19.39 8.18
N ILE A 186 13.31 -18.62 7.41
CA ILE A 186 13.54 -17.20 7.68
C ILE A 186 12.26 -16.39 7.41
N ALA A 187 11.54 -16.70 6.33
CA ALA A 187 10.24 -16.08 6.05
C ALA A 187 9.25 -16.30 7.21
N LYS A 188 9.20 -17.52 7.76
CA LYS A 188 8.39 -17.83 8.95
C LYS A 188 8.84 -17.04 10.18
N GLN A 189 10.14 -16.94 10.43
CA GLN A 189 10.65 -16.09 11.52
C GLN A 189 10.29 -14.61 11.32
N LEU A 190 10.45 -14.06 10.12
CA LEU A 190 10.07 -12.67 9.82
C LEU A 190 8.57 -12.42 9.99
N THR A 191 7.73 -13.42 9.75
CA THR A 191 6.28 -13.32 9.89
C THR A 191 5.86 -13.31 11.37
N TRP A 192 6.47 -14.15 12.20
CA TRP A 192 6.02 -14.41 13.58
C TRP A 192 6.86 -13.70 14.66
N ASN A 193 8.11 -13.33 14.37
CA ASN A 193 9.00 -12.60 15.30
C ASN A 193 8.87 -11.08 15.10
N ARG A 194 7.63 -10.57 15.08
CA ARG A 194 7.33 -9.13 14.93
C ARG A 194 6.92 -8.46 16.23
N THR A 195 6.55 -9.24 17.23
CA THR A 195 6.05 -8.77 18.52
C THR A 195 6.75 -9.49 19.65
N VAL A 196 6.72 -8.91 20.85
CA VAL A 196 7.28 -9.49 22.06
C VAL A 196 6.25 -9.46 23.18
N ASN A 197 6.29 -10.47 24.05
CA ASN A 197 5.38 -10.59 25.19
C ASN A 197 6.15 -10.39 26.51
N VAL A 198 6.40 -9.13 26.87
CA VAL A 198 7.23 -8.79 28.03
C VAL A 198 6.62 -9.24 29.35
N HIS A 199 5.30 -9.11 29.48
CA HIS A 199 4.59 -9.39 30.74
C HIS A 199 3.95 -10.79 30.78
N GLY A 200 4.04 -11.54 29.68
CA GLY A 200 3.32 -12.79 29.50
C GLY A 200 1.80 -12.61 29.35
N GLY A 201 1.12 -13.72 29.03
CA GLY A 201 -0.33 -13.76 28.91
C GLY A 201 -0.88 -13.52 27.50
N VAL A 202 -2.15 -13.88 27.32
CA VAL A 202 -2.84 -13.80 26.02
C VAL A 202 -3.15 -12.35 25.67
N ASN A 203 -2.97 -11.97 24.41
CA ASN A 203 -3.23 -10.62 23.89
C ASN A 203 -2.44 -9.51 24.62
N ARG A 204 -1.23 -9.81 25.08
CA ARG A 204 -0.33 -8.84 25.75
C ARG A 204 0.97 -8.59 25.00
N ASN A 205 1.03 -9.01 23.74
CA ASN A 205 2.17 -8.69 22.89
C ASN A 205 2.21 -7.19 22.58
N ILE A 206 3.43 -6.65 22.48
CA ILE A 206 3.74 -5.32 21.98
C ILE A 206 4.62 -5.43 20.74
N GLU A 207 4.68 -4.38 19.95
CA GLU A 207 5.56 -4.32 18.79
C GLU A 207 7.02 -4.49 19.20
N MET A 208 7.78 -5.25 18.41
CA MET A 208 9.20 -5.45 18.68
C MET A 208 9.99 -4.14 18.57
N ASP A 209 9.57 -3.23 17.68
CA ASP A 209 10.19 -1.91 17.53
C ASP A 209 10.02 -1.06 18.81
N LEU A 210 8.82 -1.07 19.38
CA LEU A 210 8.54 -0.41 20.66
C LEU A 210 9.40 -1.00 21.81
N GLN A 211 9.61 -2.31 21.83
CA GLN A 211 10.51 -2.92 22.82
C GLN A 211 11.97 -2.48 22.63
N ILE A 212 12.43 -2.38 21.38
CA ILE A 212 13.77 -1.88 21.08
C ILE A 212 13.91 -0.43 21.56
N GLU A 213 12.85 0.39 21.44
CA GLU A 213 12.83 1.75 21.99
C GLU A 213 12.98 1.77 23.51
N PHE A 214 12.29 0.87 24.22
CA PHE A 214 12.48 0.72 25.67
C PHE A 214 13.93 0.33 26.02
N PHE A 215 14.52 -0.62 25.29
CA PHE A 215 15.92 -1.01 25.49
C PHE A 215 16.90 0.14 25.19
N ASN A 216 16.66 0.92 24.15
CA ASN A 216 17.48 2.08 23.83
C ASN A 216 17.38 3.15 24.93
N THR A 217 16.21 3.32 25.52
CA THR A 217 15.98 4.26 26.62
C THR A 217 16.73 3.80 27.88
N ASP A 218 16.61 2.52 28.24
CA ASP A 218 17.32 1.91 29.36
C ASP A 218 18.84 2.04 29.22
N LEU A 219 19.37 1.79 28.01
CA LEU A 219 20.80 1.94 27.73
C LEU A 219 21.26 3.37 27.94
N LYS A 220 20.53 4.35 27.39
CA LYS A 220 20.87 5.77 27.51
C LYS A 220 20.84 6.23 28.97
N GLU A 221 19.89 5.77 29.75
CA GLU A 221 19.81 6.07 31.19
C GLU A 221 21.00 5.46 31.95
N SER A 222 21.32 4.20 31.67
CA SER A 222 22.47 3.51 32.27
C SER A 222 23.80 4.22 31.97
N LEU A 223 23.98 4.70 30.73
CA LEU A 223 25.18 5.44 30.32
C LEU A 223 25.28 6.83 30.98
N LYS A 224 24.16 7.51 31.24
CA LYS A 224 24.18 8.77 32.01
C LYS A 224 24.74 8.57 33.42
N ASN A 225 24.42 7.44 34.05
CA ASN A 225 24.92 7.09 35.38
C ASN A 225 26.42 6.74 35.39
N ALA A 226 27.03 6.49 34.24
CA ALA A 226 28.47 6.19 34.12
C ALA A 226 29.37 7.44 34.27
N GLY A 227 28.79 8.64 34.42
CA GLY A 227 29.53 9.86 34.81
C GLY A 227 30.59 10.31 33.81
N GLY A 228 30.44 10.00 32.51
CA GLY A 228 31.38 10.40 31.46
C GLY A 228 32.51 9.42 31.16
N ASN A 229 32.63 8.30 31.89
CA ASN A 229 33.60 7.23 31.60
C ASN A 229 33.14 6.31 30.45
N ILE A 230 32.78 6.92 29.32
CA ILE A 230 32.23 6.23 28.16
C ILE A 230 33.40 5.76 27.28
N SER A 231 33.83 4.51 27.49
CA SER A 231 34.70 3.77 26.58
C SER A 231 33.89 2.71 25.83
N GLU A 232 34.43 2.15 24.75
CA GLU A 232 33.79 1.04 24.02
C GLU A 232 33.50 -0.16 24.96
N LYS A 233 34.43 -0.48 25.87
CA LYS A 233 34.25 -1.50 26.91
C LYS A 233 33.16 -1.15 27.91
N THR A 234 33.01 0.14 28.25
CA THR A 234 31.92 0.59 29.12
C THR A 234 30.58 0.45 28.39
N MET A 235 30.49 0.91 27.14
CA MET A 235 29.28 0.79 26.32
C MET A 235 28.84 -0.66 26.14
N ALA A 236 29.77 -1.59 25.85
CA ALA A 236 29.47 -3.01 25.74
C ALA A 236 28.88 -3.58 27.04
N ARG A 237 29.50 -3.30 28.19
CA ARG A 237 28.99 -3.74 29.50
C ARG A 237 27.59 -3.19 29.80
N HIS A 238 27.34 -1.90 29.53
CA HIS A 238 26.01 -1.33 29.72
C HIS A 238 24.99 -1.94 28.77
N GLY A 239 25.37 -2.25 27.52
CA GLY A 239 24.55 -2.95 26.54
C GLY A 239 24.13 -4.35 26.98
N GLU A 240 25.07 -5.14 27.51
CA GLU A 240 24.81 -6.48 28.05
C GLU A 240 23.86 -6.46 29.26
N MET A 241 23.84 -5.36 30.03
CA MET A 241 22.97 -5.20 31.18
C MET A 241 21.54 -4.74 30.84
N VAL A 242 21.28 -4.29 29.61
CA VAL A 242 19.97 -3.78 29.20
C VAL A 242 18.90 -4.87 29.37
N GLY A 243 17.75 -4.50 29.95
CA GLY A 243 16.66 -5.43 30.25
C GLY A 243 16.83 -6.26 31.52
N VAL A 244 18.07 -6.59 31.93
CA VAL A 244 18.34 -7.37 33.14
C VAL A 244 18.55 -6.49 34.38
N ALA A 245 19.22 -5.35 34.22
CA ALA A 245 19.56 -4.46 35.34
C ALA A 245 18.34 -4.00 36.15
N LYS A 246 17.23 -3.66 35.49
CA LYS A 246 15.98 -3.27 36.18
C LYS A 246 15.34 -4.42 36.96
N GLN A 247 15.49 -5.66 36.50
CA GLN A 247 14.98 -6.83 37.22
C GLN A 247 15.87 -7.13 38.44
N LEU A 248 17.19 -7.06 38.29
CA LEU A 248 18.14 -7.22 39.38
C LEU A 248 17.95 -6.15 40.46
N GLY A 249 17.78 -4.89 40.09
CA GLY A 249 17.50 -3.80 41.05
C GLY A 249 16.27 -4.10 41.91
N LYS A 250 15.15 -4.50 41.29
CA LYS A 250 13.93 -4.88 42.02
C LYS A 250 14.12 -6.07 42.97
N ILE A 251 14.99 -7.01 42.63
CA ILE A 251 15.31 -8.15 43.49
C ILE A 251 16.17 -7.68 44.67
N MET A 252 17.20 -6.88 44.41
CA MET A 252 18.09 -6.34 45.45
C MET A 252 17.31 -5.46 46.44
N ASP A 253 16.41 -4.61 45.96
CA ASP A 253 15.55 -3.78 46.82
C ASP A 253 14.62 -4.60 47.73
N ARG A 254 14.23 -5.81 47.30
CA ARG A 254 13.43 -6.74 48.11
C ARG A 254 14.25 -7.54 49.13
N ILE A 255 15.54 -7.74 48.88
CA ILE A 255 16.45 -8.46 49.77
C ILE A 255 17.03 -7.54 50.85
N CYS A 256 17.12 -6.24 50.57
CA CYS A 256 17.64 -5.23 51.49
C CYS A 256 16.59 -4.68 52.49
N ILE A 257 15.45 -5.36 52.68
CA ILE A 257 14.44 -5.13 53.73
C ILE A 257 14.42 -6.37 54.63
#